data_AF-A0A8I1SSG6-F1
#
_entry.id   AF-A0A8I1SSG6-F1
#
_cell.length_a   1.000
_cell.length_b   1.000
_cell.length_c   1.000
_cell.angle_alpha   90.00
_cell.angle_beta   90.00
_cell.angle_gamma   90.00
#
_symmetry.space_group_name_H-M   'P 1'
#
loop_
_entity.id
_entity.type
_entity.pdbx_description
1 polymer ?
#
loop_
_entity_poly.entity_id
_entity_poly.type
_entity_poly.pdbx_seq_one_letter_code
_entity_poly.pdbx_strand_id
1 'polypeptide(L)'
;MKKTQIHIARNGQILGVYDSDKIADYLDMGTLKATDHFFEEKTGAWKTLDGWHDDTPPRSTKKPVSTASEEGGESKSESSHGHSRRSSRSHRSKKTNVAPWLVALLFLCVGVGLLTWAFSLGDEIRGIREDLRLEKETTRTLKLENQVLNEVTPPGKIRGIITYSPAAGQIAVMSGSTVGLYPREAVEQAITTVKGDKSMGFSEASEKLKAILSSPITVTITDSNGRVDLAAPAHGDYVLVASAAKKTDVGYEKYLWLIGLTTSDNPSRVVLLNENNAVSEAKPELTLTDFVDFATK
;
A
#
# COMPACT_ATOMS: atom_id res chain seq x y z
N MET A 1 25.91 6.67 5.35
CA MET A 1 25.10 7.78 5.89
C MET A 1 23.64 7.45 5.61
N LYS A 2 22.71 7.73 6.52
CA LYS A 2 21.29 7.50 6.25
C LYS A 2 20.82 8.58 5.28
N LYS A 3 20.04 8.20 4.27
CA LYS A 3 19.31 9.16 3.44
C LYS A 3 18.15 9.69 4.28
N THR A 4 18.08 11.00 4.45
CA THR A 4 16.90 11.63 5.04
C THR A 4 15.91 11.88 3.91
N GLN A 5 14.69 11.42 4.07
CA GLN A 5 13.61 11.69 3.14
C GLN A 5 12.80 12.88 3.64
N ILE A 6 12.41 13.80 2.75
CA ILE A 6 11.58 14.95 3.09
C ILE A 6 10.30 14.96 2.26
N HIS A 7 9.19 15.34 2.91
CA HIS A 7 7.91 15.54 2.25
C HIS A 7 7.83 16.96 1.70
N ILE A 8 7.42 17.11 0.45
CA ILE A 8 7.32 18.41 -0.23
C ILE A 8 5.88 18.63 -0.73
N ALA A 9 5.39 19.86 -0.60
CA ALA A 9 4.07 20.29 -1.01
C ALA A 9 4.10 21.65 -1.74
N ARG A 10 3.13 21.89 -2.63
CA ARG A 10 2.93 23.14 -3.36
C ARG A 10 1.46 23.52 -3.30
N ASN A 11 1.15 24.73 -2.85
CA ASN A 11 -0.23 25.23 -2.70
C ASN A 11 -1.18 24.30 -1.91
N GLY A 12 -0.66 23.62 -0.88
CA GLY A 12 -1.42 22.65 -0.07
C GLY A 12 -1.54 21.24 -0.65
N GLN A 13 -1.05 20.99 -1.88
CA GLN A 13 -0.98 19.66 -2.46
C GLN A 13 0.39 19.02 -2.20
N ILE A 14 0.43 17.81 -1.65
CA ILE A 14 1.67 17.04 -1.49
C ILE A 14 2.17 16.61 -2.88
N LEU A 15 3.41 16.96 -3.21
CA LEU A 15 4.08 16.58 -4.45
C LEU A 15 4.76 15.21 -4.36
N GLY A 16 5.25 14.85 -3.16
CA GLY A 16 5.87 13.56 -2.92
C GLY A 16 6.93 13.57 -1.81
N VAL A 17 7.71 12.50 -1.78
CA VAL A 17 8.85 12.29 -0.88
C VAL A 17 10.13 12.32 -1.71
N TYR A 18 11.11 13.12 -1.27
CA TYR A 18 12.35 13.35 -2.00
C TYR A 18 13.57 13.03 -1.11
N ASP A 19 14.65 12.51 -1.72
CA ASP A 19 15.93 12.37 -1.01
C ASP A 19 16.51 13.77 -0.74
N SER A 20 16.88 14.06 0.52
CA SER A 20 17.40 15.37 0.95
C SER A 20 18.66 15.82 0.21
N ASP A 21 19.48 14.87 -0.26
CA ASP A 21 20.75 15.11 -0.96
C ASP A 21 20.58 15.51 -2.43
N LYS A 22 19.34 15.47 -2.97
CA LYS A 22 19.02 15.82 -4.38
C LYS A 22 18.13 17.06 -4.51
N ILE A 23 17.80 17.73 -3.41
CA ILE A 23 16.88 18.89 -3.44
C ILE A 23 17.44 20.02 -4.30
N ALA A 24 18.76 20.26 -4.24
CA ALA A 24 19.45 21.19 -5.12
C ALA A 24 19.27 20.80 -6.61
N ASP A 25 19.57 19.54 -6.98
CA ASP A 25 19.40 19.03 -8.35
C ASP A 25 17.95 19.23 -8.85
N TYR A 26 16.94 18.96 -8.01
CA TYR A 26 15.53 19.10 -8.39
C TYR A 26 15.07 20.56 -8.51
N LEU A 27 15.70 21.50 -7.80
CA LEU A 27 15.49 22.94 -7.96
C LEU A 27 16.16 23.44 -9.25
N ASP A 28 17.40 23.05 -9.52
CA ASP A 28 18.15 23.40 -10.74
C ASP A 28 17.48 22.84 -12.00
N MET A 29 16.91 21.63 -11.92
CA MET A 29 16.10 21.02 -12.98
C MET A 29 14.70 21.64 -13.12
N GLY A 30 14.31 22.60 -12.27
CA GLY A 30 12.99 23.25 -12.29
C GLY A 30 11.81 22.31 -11.96
N THR A 31 12.09 21.11 -11.42
CA THR A 31 11.07 20.14 -11.00
C THR A 31 10.39 20.63 -9.72
N LEU A 32 11.20 21.11 -8.78
CA LEU A 32 10.79 21.85 -7.60
C LEU A 32 10.98 23.35 -7.82
N LYS A 33 10.30 24.16 -7.01
CA LYS A 33 10.44 25.61 -6.96
C LYS A 33 10.85 26.03 -5.56
N ALA A 34 11.63 27.10 -5.42
CA ALA A 34 12.00 27.67 -4.12
C ALA A 34 10.78 28.05 -3.25
N THR A 35 9.64 28.34 -3.89
CA THR A 35 8.34 28.62 -3.26
C THR A 35 7.61 27.38 -2.73
N ASP A 36 8.05 26.17 -3.06
CA ASP A 36 7.46 24.93 -2.54
C ASP A 36 7.85 24.77 -1.08
N HIS A 37 7.04 24.03 -0.33
CA HIS A 37 7.18 23.87 1.11
C HIS A 37 7.63 22.45 1.44
N PHE A 38 8.63 22.29 2.29
CA PHE A 38 9.03 21.02 2.88
C PHE A 38 8.57 20.92 4.33
N PHE A 39 8.29 19.71 4.81
CA PHE A 39 7.95 19.47 6.21
C PHE A 39 9.22 19.20 7.04
N GLU A 40 9.46 20.00 8.08
CA GLU A 40 10.58 19.81 9.00
C GLU A 40 10.12 19.07 10.28
N GLU A 41 10.47 17.79 10.39
CA GLU A 41 10.06 16.95 11.54
C GLU A 41 10.48 17.51 12.91
N LYS A 42 11.65 18.17 12.99
CA LYS A 42 12.17 18.74 14.24
C LYS A 42 11.28 19.84 14.83
N THR A 43 10.59 20.60 13.97
CA THR A 43 9.74 21.75 14.36
C THR A 43 8.26 21.49 14.14
N GLY A 44 7.90 20.41 13.43
CA GLY A 44 6.51 20.10 13.06
C GLY A 44 5.90 21.10 12.09
N ALA A 45 6.72 21.86 11.37
CA ALA A 45 6.29 23.00 10.56
C ALA A 45 6.64 22.84 9.08
N TRP A 46 5.84 23.46 8.22
CA TRP A 46 6.13 23.61 6.81
C TRP A 46 7.00 24.85 6.58
N LYS A 47 8.15 24.68 5.93
CA LYS A 47 9.11 25.75 5.57
C LYS A 47 9.30 25.80 4.06
N THR A 48 9.62 26.97 3.51
CA THR A 48 9.90 27.13 2.07
C THR A 48 11.26 26.54 1.69
N LEU A 49 11.35 25.93 0.49
CA LEU A 49 12.60 25.39 -0.05
C LEU A 49 13.67 26.47 -0.30
N ASP A 50 13.28 27.74 -0.43
CA ASP A 50 14.19 28.90 -0.45
C ASP A 50 15.11 28.96 0.80
N GLY A 51 14.61 28.47 1.95
CA GLY A 51 15.37 28.34 3.20
C GLY A 51 16.04 26.97 3.39
N TRP A 52 16.14 26.14 2.35
CA TRP A 52 16.76 24.82 2.44
C TRP A 52 18.29 24.95 2.54
N HIS A 53 18.81 24.77 3.74
CA HIS A 53 20.23 24.60 3.98
C HIS A 53 20.52 23.12 4.22
N ASP A 54 21.37 22.54 3.38
CA ASP A 54 21.87 21.19 3.60
C ASP A 54 22.85 21.22 4.78
N ASP A 55 22.36 20.80 5.96
CA ASP A 55 23.15 20.62 7.21
C ASP A 55 24.28 19.58 7.06
N THR A 56 24.47 18.97 5.89
CA THR A 56 25.53 18.01 5.60
C THR A 56 26.91 18.69 5.61
N PRO A 57 27.81 18.36 6.57
CA PRO A 57 29.14 18.97 6.62
C PRO A 57 29.97 18.59 5.37
N PRO A 58 30.75 19.51 4.80
CA PRO A 58 31.43 19.31 3.53
C PRO A 58 32.40 18.13 3.58
N ARG A 59 32.17 17.15 2.70
CA ARG A 59 32.83 15.85 2.74
C ARG A 59 34.24 15.92 2.18
N SER A 60 35.25 15.85 3.06
CA SER A 60 36.66 15.72 2.69
C SER A 60 36.88 14.58 1.69
N THR A 61 37.39 14.92 0.50
CA THR A 61 37.71 13.97 -0.56
C THR A 61 38.94 13.12 -0.21
N LYS A 62 38.74 11.83 0.06
CA LYS A 62 39.83 10.83 0.02
C LYS A 62 39.63 9.88 -1.15
N LYS A 63 40.62 9.85 -2.04
CA LYS A 63 40.78 8.87 -3.13
C LYS A 63 40.80 7.44 -2.57
N PRO A 64 40.31 6.44 -3.32
CA PRO A 64 40.67 5.06 -3.08
C PRO A 64 42.12 4.82 -3.54
N VAL A 65 42.92 4.15 -2.71
CA VAL A 65 44.18 3.53 -3.13
C VAL A 65 43.99 2.02 -3.04
N SER A 66 44.21 1.35 -4.16
CA SER A 66 44.31 -0.10 -4.23
C SER A 66 45.70 -0.53 -3.81
N THR A 67 45.80 -1.57 -2.97
CA THR A 67 47.05 -2.31 -2.78
C THR A 67 46.73 -3.73 -2.32
N ALA A 68 47.11 -4.71 -3.14
CA ALA A 68 47.35 -6.07 -2.70
C ALA A 68 48.81 -6.19 -2.21
N SER A 69 49.08 -7.09 -1.27
CA SER A 69 50.26 -7.97 -1.26
C SER A 69 50.25 -8.89 -0.03
N GLU A 70 51.18 -9.85 -0.03
CA GLU A 70 51.18 -11.11 0.72
C GLU A 70 51.89 -11.06 2.09
N GLU A 71 51.96 -12.26 2.69
CA GLU A 71 53.01 -12.79 3.57
C GLU A 71 53.04 -12.51 5.08
N GLY A 72 53.25 -13.61 5.82
CA GLY A 72 54.31 -13.71 6.82
C GLY A 72 53.93 -13.44 8.28
N GLY A 73 53.85 -14.48 9.11
CA GLY A 73 53.67 -14.29 10.56
C GLY A 73 53.53 -15.59 11.38
N GLU A 74 54.59 -16.40 11.48
CA GLU A 74 54.66 -17.47 12.49
C GLU A 74 54.75 -16.90 13.91
N SER A 75 54.18 -17.61 14.90
CA SER A 75 54.70 -17.67 16.28
C SER A 75 54.19 -18.91 17.05
N LYS A 76 55.13 -19.67 17.61
CA LYS A 76 54.91 -20.73 18.64
C LYS A 76 54.70 -20.05 20.02
N SER A 77 54.31 -20.65 21.15
CA SER A 77 54.24 -22.04 21.65
C SER A 77 53.14 -22.13 22.77
N GLU A 78 53.04 -23.06 23.75
CA GLU A 78 53.74 -24.32 24.08
C GLU A 78 52.87 -25.31 24.92
N SER A 79 53.40 -26.51 25.12
CA SER A 79 53.20 -27.51 26.20
C SER A 79 51.97 -27.52 27.13
N SER A 80 51.33 -28.70 27.20
CA SER A 80 51.61 -29.60 28.34
C SER A 80 51.39 -31.08 28.00
N HIS A 81 52.27 -31.90 28.57
CA HIS A 81 52.18 -33.35 28.76
C HIS A 81 50.78 -33.82 29.22
N GLY A 82 50.30 -35.04 28.97
CA GLY A 82 50.88 -36.21 28.29
C GLY A 82 50.53 -37.50 29.04
N HIS A 83 50.15 -38.59 28.36
CA HIS A 83 50.36 -39.96 28.84
C HIS A 83 50.08 -41.01 27.75
N SER A 84 51.06 -41.87 27.51
CA SER A 84 51.00 -42.99 26.57
C SER A 84 50.26 -44.19 27.15
N ARG A 85 49.24 -44.73 26.45
CA ARG A 85 48.89 -46.16 26.55
C ARG A 85 48.80 -46.83 25.18
N ARG A 86 49.96 -47.41 24.84
CA ARG A 86 50.25 -48.42 23.81
C ARG A 86 49.17 -49.52 23.77
N SER A 87 48.44 -49.65 22.66
CA SER A 87 47.77 -50.90 22.29
C SER A 87 48.09 -51.30 20.85
N SER A 88 48.69 -52.48 20.75
CA SER A 88 48.95 -53.33 19.59
C SER A 88 48.18 -53.03 18.29
N ARG A 89 48.96 -52.77 17.21
CA ARG A 89 48.57 -53.10 15.83
C ARG A 89 47.96 -54.50 15.76
N SER A 90 46.74 -54.62 15.24
CA SER A 90 46.32 -55.82 14.52
C SER A 90 46.17 -55.48 13.03
N HIS A 91 47.07 -56.02 12.20
CA HIS A 91 46.91 -55.97 10.75
C HIS A 91 45.83 -56.97 10.35
N ARG A 92 44.56 -56.57 10.44
CA ARG A 92 43.44 -57.30 9.84
C ARG A 92 43.06 -56.62 8.53
N SER A 93 43.03 -57.40 7.45
CA SER A 93 42.77 -56.92 6.10
C SER A 93 41.46 -56.14 6.02
N LYS A 94 41.54 -54.83 5.76
CA LYS A 94 40.38 -53.96 5.58
C LYS A 94 39.73 -54.30 4.23
N LYS A 95 38.79 -55.25 4.23
CA LYS A 95 37.73 -55.26 3.21
C LYS A 95 36.99 -53.92 3.33
N THR A 96 37.02 -53.14 2.26
CA THR A 96 36.44 -51.79 2.22
C THR A 96 34.93 -51.88 2.24
N ASN A 97 34.34 -51.85 3.44
CA ASN A 97 32.91 -51.63 3.61
C ASN A 97 32.65 -50.14 3.29
N VAL A 98 32.39 -49.82 2.02
CA VAL A 98 32.10 -48.46 1.55
C VAL A 98 30.69 -48.00 2.00
N ALA A 99 29.80 -48.95 2.28
CA ALA A 99 28.39 -48.71 2.62
C ALA A 99 28.13 -47.73 3.79
N PRO A 100 28.82 -47.78 4.95
CA PRO A 100 28.53 -46.88 6.07
C PRO A 100 28.84 -45.41 5.75
N TRP A 101 29.86 -45.16 4.93
CA TRP A 101 30.22 -43.80 4.51
C TRP A 101 29.24 -43.22 3.49
N LEU A 102 28.73 -44.05 2.56
CA LEU A 102 27.67 -43.64 1.64
C LEU A 102 26.37 -43.32 2.38
N VAL A 103 26.01 -44.10 3.41
CA VAL A 103 24.84 -43.81 4.27
C VAL A 103 25.04 -42.49 5.01
N ALA A 104 26.21 -42.24 5.59
CA ALA A 104 26.51 -40.97 6.27
C ALA A 104 26.44 -39.77 5.31
N LEU A 105 26.95 -39.90 4.08
CA LEU A 105 26.84 -38.88 3.04
C LEU A 105 25.38 -38.58 2.67
N LEU A 106 24.55 -39.62 2.53
CA LEU A 106 23.14 -39.47 2.18
C LEU A 106 22.37 -38.73 3.29
N PHE A 107 22.59 -39.07 4.56
CA PHE A 107 22.05 -38.30 5.69
C PHE A 107 22.55 -36.85 5.72
N LEU A 108 23.81 -36.59 5.37
CA LEU A 108 24.36 -35.23 5.32
C LEU A 108 23.71 -34.41 4.20
N CYS A 109 23.53 -34.99 3.00
CA CYS A 109 22.79 -34.34 1.91
C CYS A 109 21.33 -34.05 2.25
N VAL A 110 20.62 -34.99 2.90
CA VAL A 110 19.24 -34.77 3.38
C VAL A 110 19.20 -33.69 4.46
N GLY A 111 20.15 -33.70 5.39
CA GLY A 111 20.28 -32.68 6.44
C GLY A 111 20.50 -31.28 5.87
N VAL A 112 21.41 -31.13 4.90
CA VAL A 112 21.64 -29.85 4.20
C VAL A 112 20.42 -29.41 3.41
N GLY A 113 19.75 -30.33 2.70
CA GLY A 113 18.52 -30.02 1.95
C GLY A 113 17.36 -29.56 2.84
N LEU A 114 17.18 -30.19 4.01
CA LEU A 114 16.20 -29.73 5.01
C LEU A 114 16.58 -28.36 5.59
N LEU A 115 17.88 -28.11 5.80
CA LEU A 115 18.36 -26.82 6.28
C LEU A 115 18.09 -25.69 5.28
N THR A 116 18.40 -25.90 4.00
CA THR A 116 18.16 -24.90 2.94
C THR A 116 16.67 -24.67 2.70
N TRP A 117 15.84 -25.71 2.78
CA TRP A 117 14.38 -25.58 2.72
C TRP A 117 13.81 -24.79 3.91
N ALA A 118 14.31 -25.05 5.13
CA ALA A 118 13.92 -24.28 6.32
C ALA A 118 14.33 -22.81 6.24
N PHE A 119 15.49 -22.49 5.67
CA PHE A 119 15.88 -21.10 5.39
C PHE A 119 14.98 -20.44 4.33
N SER A 120 14.66 -21.13 3.23
CA SER A 120 13.74 -20.62 2.20
C SER A 120 12.36 -20.27 2.76
N LEU A 121 11.79 -21.13 3.62
CA LEU A 121 10.54 -20.84 4.32
C LEU A 121 10.67 -19.66 5.29
N GLY A 122 11.83 -19.51 5.94
CA GLY A 122 12.11 -18.38 6.84
C GLY A 122 12.09 -17.02 6.14
N ASP A 123 12.66 -16.95 4.93
CA ASP A 123 12.66 -15.73 4.11
C ASP A 123 11.26 -15.43 3.54
N GLU A 124 10.52 -16.46 3.08
CA GLU A 124 9.14 -16.31 2.60
C GLU A 124 8.18 -15.82 3.72
N ILE A 125 8.30 -16.38 4.94
CA ILE A 125 7.56 -15.93 6.13
C ILE A 125 7.95 -14.49 6.51
N ARG A 126 9.21 -14.09 6.31
CA ARG A 126 9.64 -12.70 6.58
C ARG A 126 9.01 -11.73 5.58
N GLY A 127 9.04 -12.03 4.29
CA GLY A 127 8.39 -11.23 3.25
C GLY A 127 6.90 -11.01 3.54
N ILE A 128 6.15 -12.10 3.73
CA ILE A 128 4.72 -12.04 4.08
C ILE A 128 4.48 -11.18 5.33
N ARG A 129 5.34 -11.24 6.35
CA ARG A 129 5.20 -10.44 7.58
C ARG A 129 5.49 -8.95 7.36
N GLU A 130 6.40 -8.61 6.46
CA GLU A 130 6.72 -7.22 6.10
C GLU A 130 5.60 -6.60 5.26
N ASP A 131 5.04 -7.33 4.29
CA ASP A 131 3.88 -6.89 3.51
C ASP A 131 2.65 -6.63 4.39
N LEU A 132 2.31 -7.60 5.27
CA LEU A 132 1.19 -7.48 6.21
C LEU A 132 1.41 -6.34 7.24
N ARG A 133 2.67 -5.97 7.51
CA ARG A 133 3.00 -4.80 8.32
C ARG A 133 2.75 -3.50 7.56
N LEU A 134 3.19 -3.41 6.31
CA LEU A 134 2.97 -2.22 5.47
C LEU A 134 1.47 -1.97 5.25
N GLU A 135 0.70 -3.02 4.93
CA GLU A 135 -0.77 -2.94 4.83
C GLU A 135 -1.43 -2.47 6.14
N LYS A 136 -0.91 -2.92 7.28
CA LYS A 136 -1.41 -2.49 8.60
C LYS A 136 -1.03 -1.04 8.93
N GLU A 137 0.06 -0.52 8.37
CA GLU A 137 0.46 0.87 8.52
C GLU A 137 -0.35 1.79 7.58
N THR A 138 -0.57 1.42 6.31
CA THR A 138 -1.42 2.18 5.36
C THR A 138 -2.89 2.21 5.76
N THR A 139 -3.45 1.09 6.24
CA THR A 139 -4.83 1.05 6.76
C THR A 139 -4.98 1.88 8.05
N ARG A 140 -3.91 2.07 8.83
CA ARG A 140 -3.93 2.97 10.00
C ARG A 140 -3.86 4.44 9.61
N THR A 141 -3.00 4.82 8.68
CA THR A 141 -2.93 6.22 8.22
C THR A 141 -4.24 6.65 7.58
N LEU A 142 -4.85 5.80 6.75
CA LEU A 142 -6.16 6.08 6.16
C LEU A 142 -7.28 6.13 7.21
N LYS A 143 -7.25 5.30 8.25
CA LYS A 143 -8.22 5.41 9.36
C LYS A 143 -8.09 6.72 10.14
N LEU A 144 -6.86 7.15 10.42
CA LEU A 144 -6.60 8.43 11.07
C LEU A 144 -7.02 9.61 10.18
N GLU A 145 -6.76 9.55 8.88
CA GLU A 145 -7.19 10.59 7.93
C GLU A 145 -8.72 10.66 7.83
N ASN A 146 -9.41 9.51 7.78
CA ASN A 146 -10.88 9.46 7.83
C ASN A 146 -11.43 10.00 9.17
N GLN A 147 -10.76 9.72 10.30
CA GLN A 147 -11.15 10.27 11.60
C GLN A 147 -11.03 11.80 11.62
N VAL A 148 -9.88 12.35 11.18
CA VAL A 148 -9.66 13.80 11.07
C VAL A 148 -10.66 14.45 10.11
N LEU A 149 -10.99 13.79 8.98
CA LEU A 149 -12.01 14.28 8.06
C LEU A 149 -13.41 14.29 8.69
N ASN A 150 -13.79 13.26 9.47
CA ASN A 150 -15.06 13.25 10.21
C ASN A 150 -15.11 14.38 11.26
N GLU A 151 -14.04 14.59 12.03
CA GLU A 151 -13.96 15.65 13.05
C GLU A 151 -14.02 17.08 12.46
N VAL A 152 -13.67 17.26 11.18
CA VAL A 152 -13.61 18.57 10.49
C VAL A 152 -14.58 18.64 9.28
N THR A 153 -15.66 17.84 9.28
CA THR A 153 -16.70 17.94 8.24
C THR A 153 -17.75 18.99 8.61
N PRO A 154 -17.92 20.06 7.82
CA PRO A 154 -18.98 21.05 8.07
C PRO A 154 -20.36 20.38 7.98
N PRO A 155 -21.34 20.83 8.79
CA PRO A 155 -22.71 20.31 8.71
C PRO A 155 -23.30 20.55 7.32
N GLY A 156 -24.09 19.60 6.83
CA GLY A 156 -24.73 19.68 5.51
C GLY A 156 -23.82 19.28 4.33
N LYS A 157 -22.75 18.50 4.56
CA LYS A 157 -21.86 18.00 3.48
C LYS A 157 -21.64 16.50 3.57
N ILE A 158 -22.01 15.80 2.50
CA ILE A 158 -21.63 14.40 2.30
C ILE A 158 -20.21 14.40 1.75
N ARG A 159 -19.28 13.79 2.50
CA ARG A 159 -17.91 13.57 2.03
C ARG A 159 -17.67 12.09 1.75
N GLY A 160 -16.67 11.80 0.94
CA GLY A 160 -16.23 10.44 0.70
C GLY A 160 -14.83 10.37 0.13
N ILE A 161 -14.27 9.17 0.06
CA ILE A 161 -12.98 8.91 -0.58
C ILE A 161 -13.12 7.64 -1.42
N ILE A 162 -12.73 7.71 -2.69
CA ILE A 162 -12.65 6.54 -3.56
C ILE A 162 -11.23 5.99 -3.54
N THR A 163 -11.12 4.74 -3.12
CA THR A 163 -9.86 4.00 -2.97
C THR A 163 -9.91 2.70 -3.75
N TYR A 164 -8.75 2.19 -4.14
CA TYR A 164 -8.60 0.93 -4.86
C TYR A 164 -7.28 0.26 -4.49
N SER A 165 -7.14 -1.03 -4.79
CA SER A 165 -5.98 -1.85 -4.44
C SER A 165 -5.20 -2.19 -5.72
N PRO A 166 -4.15 -1.43 -6.09
CA PRO A 166 -3.36 -1.74 -7.29
C PRO A 166 -2.58 -3.06 -7.14
N ALA A 167 -2.19 -3.41 -5.92
CA ALA A 167 -1.53 -4.65 -5.54
C ALA A 167 -1.87 -4.98 -4.08
N ALA A 168 -1.70 -6.24 -3.66
CA ALA A 168 -1.95 -6.65 -2.28
C ALA A 168 -1.22 -5.75 -1.26
N GLY A 169 -1.92 -5.31 -0.23
CA GLY A 169 -1.41 -4.40 0.80
C GLY A 169 -1.22 -2.93 0.39
N GLN A 170 -1.36 -2.59 -0.90
CA GLN A 170 -1.30 -1.21 -1.38
C GLN A 170 -2.70 -0.61 -1.48
N ILE A 171 -2.83 0.67 -1.12
CA ILE A 171 -4.08 1.41 -1.29
C ILE A 171 -3.74 2.69 -2.04
N ALA A 172 -4.45 2.91 -3.16
CA ALA A 172 -4.37 4.10 -3.98
C ALA A 172 -5.75 4.78 -4.06
N VAL A 173 -5.77 6.05 -4.49
CA VAL A 173 -6.99 6.87 -4.58
C VAL A 173 -7.41 7.07 -6.04
N MET A 174 -8.71 7.10 -6.31
CA MET A 174 -9.25 7.28 -7.67
C MET A 174 -9.68 8.74 -7.89
N SER A 175 -8.82 9.54 -8.51
CA SER A 175 -9.13 10.90 -8.98
C SER A 175 -9.96 10.89 -10.27
N GLY A 176 -10.73 11.96 -10.53
CA GLY A 176 -11.46 12.13 -11.79
C GLY A 176 -12.70 11.24 -11.97
N SER A 177 -13.18 10.59 -10.91
CA SER A 177 -14.34 9.71 -10.93
C SER A 177 -15.63 10.50 -10.67
N THR A 178 -16.66 10.29 -11.50
CA THR A 178 -17.96 10.94 -11.32
C THR A 178 -18.74 10.31 -10.18
N VAL A 179 -19.26 11.17 -9.28
CA VAL A 179 -20.10 10.78 -8.14
C VAL A 179 -21.37 11.61 -8.14
N GLY A 180 -22.52 10.95 -8.22
CA GLY A 180 -23.83 11.57 -8.17
C GLY A 180 -24.64 11.11 -6.96
N LEU A 181 -25.48 11.99 -6.43
CA LEU A 181 -26.46 11.68 -5.39
C LEU A 181 -27.86 11.58 -6.01
N TYR A 182 -28.57 10.50 -5.72
CA TYR A 182 -29.88 10.18 -6.29
C TYR A 182 -30.89 9.87 -5.17
N PRO A 183 -32.22 10.06 -5.37
CA PRO A 183 -33.23 9.54 -4.45
C PRO A 183 -33.15 8.01 -4.37
N ARG A 184 -33.28 7.44 -3.16
CA ARG A 184 -33.19 5.98 -2.96
C ARG A 184 -34.18 5.20 -3.82
N GLU A 185 -35.44 5.63 -3.81
CA GLU A 185 -36.53 5.00 -4.58
C GLU A 185 -36.22 4.89 -6.09
N ALA A 186 -35.65 5.95 -6.68
CA ALA A 186 -35.30 5.98 -8.10
C ALA A 186 -34.21 4.96 -8.44
N VAL A 187 -33.24 4.77 -7.55
CA VAL A 187 -32.17 3.76 -7.73
C VAL A 187 -32.71 2.34 -7.50
N GLU A 188 -33.57 2.12 -6.51
CA GLU A 188 -34.20 0.81 -6.26
C GLU A 188 -35.09 0.36 -7.44
N GLN A 189 -35.87 1.27 -8.00
CA GLN A 189 -36.65 1.02 -9.22
C GLN A 189 -35.73 0.69 -10.41
N ALA A 190 -34.67 1.48 -10.64
CA ALA A 190 -33.71 1.23 -11.72
C ALA A 190 -32.99 -0.12 -11.59
N ILE A 191 -32.51 -0.47 -10.38
CA ILE A 191 -31.91 -1.78 -10.08
C ILE A 191 -32.90 -2.91 -10.38
N THR A 192 -34.17 -2.74 -10.00
CA THR A 192 -35.23 -3.74 -10.22
C THR A 192 -35.49 -3.97 -11.72
N THR A 193 -35.55 -2.89 -12.51
CA THR A 193 -35.67 -2.96 -13.98
C THR A 193 -34.46 -3.64 -14.63
N VAL A 194 -33.24 -3.38 -14.16
CA VAL A 194 -32.03 -4.01 -14.69
C VAL A 194 -31.96 -5.49 -14.29
N LYS A 195 -32.27 -5.84 -13.03
CA LYS A 195 -32.27 -7.24 -12.54
C LYS A 195 -33.33 -8.14 -13.18
N GLY A 196 -34.40 -7.56 -13.74
CA GLY A 196 -35.44 -8.32 -14.44
C GLY A 196 -34.92 -9.09 -15.66
N ASP A 197 -33.82 -8.62 -16.24
CA ASP A 197 -33.18 -9.18 -17.43
C ASP A 197 -31.84 -9.83 -17.04
N LYS A 198 -31.91 -11.12 -16.74
CA LYS A 198 -30.81 -11.97 -16.25
C LYS A 198 -29.73 -12.25 -17.31
N SER A 199 -29.88 -11.74 -18.54
CA SER A 199 -28.97 -12.03 -19.64
C SER A 199 -27.82 -11.01 -19.77
N MET A 200 -27.97 -9.82 -19.18
CA MET A 200 -26.97 -8.76 -19.26
C MET A 200 -25.75 -9.03 -18.39
N GLY A 201 -24.56 -8.80 -18.97
CA GLY A 201 -23.30 -8.72 -18.22
C GLY A 201 -23.17 -7.41 -17.44
N PHE A 202 -22.24 -7.34 -16.48
CA PHE A 202 -22.05 -6.17 -15.61
C PHE A 202 -21.89 -4.85 -16.37
N SER A 203 -21.06 -4.80 -17.42
CA SER A 203 -20.89 -3.56 -18.18
C SER A 203 -22.22 -3.08 -18.79
N GLU A 204 -22.98 -3.95 -19.44
CA GLU A 204 -24.27 -3.60 -20.05
C GLU A 204 -25.30 -3.19 -18.98
N ALA A 205 -25.40 -3.95 -17.89
CA ALA A 205 -26.24 -3.63 -16.75
C ALA A 205 -25.89 -2.25 -16.14
N SER A 206 -24.59 -1.90 -16.06
CA SER A 206 -24.13 -0.62 -15.52
C SER A 206 -24.45 0.57 -16.43
N GLU A 207 -24.31 0.42 -17.76
CA GLU A 207 -24.68 1.49 -18.71
C GLU A 207 -26.22 1.64 -18.78
N LYS A 208 -26.97 0.54 -18.73
CA LYS A 208 -28.45 0.57 -18.68
C LYS A 208 -28.96 1.21 -17.38
N LEU A 209 -28.33 0.93 -16.24
CA LEU A 209 -28.63 1.60 -14.96
C LEU A 209 -28.38 3.11 -15.08
N LYS A 210 -27.22 3.53 -15.61
CA LYS A 210 -26.89 4.94 -15.85
C LYS A 210 -27.90 5.63 -16.79
N ALA A 211 -28.37 4.93 -17.83
CA ALA A 211 -29.36 5.46 -18.76
C ALA A 211 -30.77 5.64 -18.13
N ILE A 212 -31.14 4.79 -17.16
CA ILE A 212 -32.41 4.91 -16.42
C ILE A 212 -32.33 6.04 -15.37
N LEU A 213 -31.16 6.26 -14.75
CA LEU A 213 -30.91 7.28 -13.74
C LEU A 213 -30.78 8.69 -14.35
N SER A 214 -31.92 9.22 -14.80
CA SER A 214 -32.04 10.35 -15.73
C SER A 214 -31.47 11.71 -15.27
N SER A 215 -31.26 11.95 -13.97
CA SER A 215 -30.40 13.02 -13.45
C SER A 215 -30.08 12.83 -11.97
N PRO A 216 -28.83 13.08 -11.52
CA PRO A 216 -28.51 13.21 -10.10
C PRO A 216 -29.04 14.54 -9.54
N ILE A 217 -29.37 14.58 -8.24
CA ILE A 217 -29.71 15.79 -7.48
C ILE A 217 -28.49 16.72 -7.41
N THR A 218 -27.30 16.13 -7.22
CA THR A 218 -26.02 16.83 -7.22
C THR A 218 -24.97 15.86 -7.73
N VAL A 219 -24.05 16.37 -8.54
CA VAL A 219 -22.92 15.61 -9.10
C VAL A 219 -21.62 16.34 -8.77
N THR A 220 -20.57 15.57 -8.50
CA THR A 220 -19.20 16.06 -8.36
C THR A 220 -18.24 15.08 -9.03
N ILE A 221 -16.97 15.48 -9.12
CA ILE A 221 -15.87 14.66 -9.64
C ILE A 221 -14.83 14.57 -8.52
N THR A 222 -14.25 13.39 -8.29
CA THR A 222 -13.22 13.24 -7.26
C THR A 222 -11.98 14.09 -7.53
N ASP A 223 -11.45 14.71 -6.49
CA ASP A 223 -10.21 15.49 -6.55
C ASP A 223 -8.97 14.61 -6.80
N SER A 224 -7.78 15.21 -6.84
CA SER A 224 -6.50 14.48 -7.01
C SER A 224 -6.20 13.47 -5.89
N ASN A 225 -6.88 13.56 -4.75
CA ASN A 225 -6.77 12.67 -3.60
C ASN A 225 -7.93 11.65 -3.55
N GLY A 226 -8.73 11.55 -4.61
CA GLY A 226 -9.92 10.68 -4.67
C GLY A 226 -11.08 11.13 -3.78
N ARG A 227 -11.04 12.36 -3.24
CA ARG A 227 -12.05 12.86 -2.30
C ARG A 227 -13.28 13.38 -3.03
N VAL A 228 -14.42 13.12 -2.42
CA VAL A 228 -15.76 13.59 -2.79
C VAL A 228 -16.18 14.63 -1.75
N ASP A 229 -16.66 15.78 -2.19
CA ASP A 229 -17.39 16.73 -1.36
C ASP A 229 -18.67 17.13 -2.12
N LEU A 230 -19.82 16.76 -1.56
CA LEU A 230 -21.16 16.99 -2.09
C LEU A 230 -21.97 17.77 -1.05
N ALA A 231 -22.75 18.75 -1.51
CA ALA A 231 -23.78 19.33 -0.67
C ALA A 231 -24.79 18.25 -0.28
N ALA A 232 -25.09 18.13 1.02
CA ALA A 232 -26.21 17.29 1.43
C ALA A 232 -27.52 17.97 1.01
N PRO A 233 -28.46 17.25 0.39
CA PRO A 233 -29.81 17.75 0.17
C PRO A 233 -30.56 17.88 1.52
N ALA A 234 -31.82 18.30 1.44
CA ALA A 234 -32.74 18.20 2.58
C ALA A 234 -32.88 16.76 3.08
N HIS A 235 -33.54 16.59 4.22
CA HIS A 235 -33.78 15.29 4.83
C HIS A 235 -34.45 14.29 3.88
N GLY A 236 -33.90 13.07 3.86
CA GLY A 236 -34.44 11.96 3.09
C GLY A 236 -33.44 10.82 2.91
N ASP A 237 -33.90 9.80 2.20
CA ASP A 237 -33.12 8.63 1.82
C ASP A 237 -32.56 8.80 0.39
N TYR A 238 -31.25 8.71 0.30
CA TYR A 238 -30.48 8.93 -0.91
C TYR A 238 -29.55 7.74 -1.17
N VAL A 239 -29.11 7.63 -2.40
CA VAL A 239 -28.05 6.71 -2.80
C VAL A 239 -26.94 7.50 -3.47
N LEU A 240 -25.73 7.35 -2.95
CA LEU A 240 -24.52 7.84 -3.58
C LEU A 240 -24.07 6.82 -4.62
N VAL A 241 -24.14 7.24 -5.89
CA VAL A 241 -23.77 6.45 -7.06
C VAL A 241 -22.45 6.99 -7.60
N ALA A 242 -21.39 6.18 -7.51
CA ALA A 242 -20.10 6.49 -8.10
C ALA A 242 -19.74 5.46 -9.16
N SER A 243 -19.04 5.86 -10.22
CA SER A 243 -18.42 4.91 -11.14
C SER A 243 -17.02 5.31 -11.54
N ALA A 244 -16.11 4.33 -11.56
CA ALA A 244 -14.72 4.51 -11.93
C ALA A 244 -14.24 3.35 -12.81
N ALA A 245 -13.09 3.52 -13.45
CA ALA A 245 -12.41 2.46 -14.19
C ALA A 245 -10.94 2.42 -13.79
N LYS A 246 -10.44 1.23 -13.44
CA LYS A 246 -9.04 0.95 -13.12
C LYS A 246 -8.39 0.33 -14.34
N LYS A 247 -7.27 0.89 -14.80
CA LYS A 247 -6.49 0.28 -15.88
C LYS A 247 -5.79 -0.99 -15.34
N THR A 248 -5.91 -2.07 -16.07
CA THR A 248 -5.23 -3.36 -15.80
C THR A 248 -4.38 -3.77 -17.01
N ASP A 249 -3.55 -4.80 -16.87
CA ASP A 249 -2.73 -5.29 -17.99
C ASP A 249 -3.56 -5.83 -19.17
N VAL A 250 -4.80 -6.24 -18.90
CA VAL A 250 -5.73 -6.84 -19.88
C VAL A 250 -6.75 -5.82 -20.41
N GLY A 251 -6.86 -4.63 -19.80
CA GLY A 251 -7.80 -3.59 -20.24
C GLY A 251 -8.19 -2.61 -19.13
N TYR A 252 -9.49 -2.53 -18.85
CA TYR A 252 -10.05 -1.70 -17.79
C TYR A 252 -11.05 -2.51 -16.97
N GLU A 253 -10.87 -2.56 -15.66
CA GLU A 253 -11.87 -3.07 -14.73
C GLU A 253 -12.80 -1.91 -14.32
N LYS A 254 -14.10 -2.07 -14.58
CA LYS A 254 -15.13 -1.08 -14.22
C LYS A 254 -15.65 -1.36 -12.80
N TYR A 255 -15.84 -0.29 -12.03
CA TYR A 255 -16.46 -0.31 -10.70
C TYR A 255 -17.68 0.60 -10.64
N LEU A 256 -18.70 0.15 -9.92
CA LEU A 256 -19.92 0.90 -9.61
C LEU A 256 -20.22 0.77 -8.12
N TRP A 257 -20.35 1.90 -7.42
CA TRP A 257 -20.76 1.93 -6.02
C TRP A 257 -22.20 2.41 -5.92
N LEU A 258 -22.99 1.76 -5.06
CA LEU A 258 -24.40 2.03 -4.81
C LEU A 258 -24.61 2.06 -3.29
N ILE A 259 -24.26 3.18 -2.66
CA ILE A 259 -24.25 3.31 -1.19
C ILE A 259 -25.51 4.04 -0.69
N GLY A 260 -26.32 3.36 0.11
CA GLY A 260 -27.51 3.94 0.76
C GLY A 260 -27.13 4.87 1.92
N LEU A 261 -27.72 6.06 1.94
CA LEU A 261 -27.47 7.13 2.91
C LEU A 261 -28.79 7.78 3.35
N THR A 262 -29.01 7.86 4.66
CA THR A 262 -30.12 8.64 5.24
C THR A 262 -29.57 9.96 5.80
N THR A 263 -30.12 11.09 5.34
CA THR A 263 -29.75 12.43 5.83
C THR A 263 -30.66 12.84 6.99
N SER A 264 -30.16 12.69 8.22
CA SER A 264 -30.70 13.37 9.41
C SER A 264 -30.13 14.80 9.52
N ASP A 265 -30.48 15.55 10.58
CA ASP A 265 -30.19 16.99 10.73
C ASP A 265 -28.73 17.42 10.57
N ASN A 266 -27.76 16.52 10.70
CA ASN A 266 -26.34 16.80 10.50
C ASN A 266 -25.61 15.63 9.82
N PRO A 267 -25.61 15.54 8.48
CA PRO A 267 -24.76 14.60 7.77
C PRO A 267 -23.32 15.17 7.74
N SER A 268 -22.57 14.93 8.81
CA SER A 268 -21.12 15.13 8.89
C SER A 268 -20.44 13.76 8.87
N ARG A 269 -20.47 13.09 7.72
CA ARG A 269 -20.02 11.70 7.56
C ARG A 269 -19.18 11.51 6.31
N VAL A 270 -18.06 10.80 6.44
CA VAL A 270 -17.18 10.39 5.35
C VAL A 270 -17.50 8.96 4.90
N VAL A 271 -17.84 8.81 3.63
CA VAL A 271 -18.15 7.53 2.98
C VAL A 271 -16.89 6.95 2.31
N LEU A 272 -16.40 5.82 2.79
CA LEU A 272 -15.29 5.11 2.13
C LEU A 272 -15.81 4.20 1.00
N LEU A 273 -15.40 4.50 -0.23
CA LEU A 273 -15.66 3.69 -1.41
C LEU A 273 -14.40 2.89 -1.77
N ASN A 274 -14.52 1.57 -1.89
CA ASN A 274 -13.41 0.66 -2.20
C ASN A 274 -13.87 -0.58 -2.98
N GLU A 275 -12.92 -1.40 -3.45
CA GLU A 275 -13.20 -2.63 -4.21
C GLU A 275 -13.99 -3.70 -3.41
N ASN A 276 -14.09 -3.57 -2.08
CA ASN A 276 -14.88 -4.49 -1.27
C ASN A 276 -16.37 -4.15 -1.25
N ASN A 277 -16.73 -2.87 -1.37
CA ASN A 277 -18.12 -2.39 -1.49
C ASN A 277 -18.50 -1.89 -2.91
N ALA A 278 -17.66 -2.19 -3.90
CA ALA A 278 -17.97 -1.99 -5.32
C ALA A 278 -18.73 -3.20 -5.89
N VAL A 279 -19.67 -2.91 -6.79
CA VAL A 279 -20.12 -3.86 -7.82
C VAL A 279 -19.11 -3.79 -8.97
N SER A 280 -18.68 -4.95 -9.48
CA SER A 280 -17.70 -5.07 -10.58
C SER A 280 -17.97 -6.29 -11.44
N GLU A 281 -17.16 -6.56 -12.47
CA GLU A 281 -17.27 -7.80 -13.25
C GLU A 281 -17.02 -9.06 -12.41
N ALA A 282 -16.17 -8.98 -11.39
CA ALA A 282 -15.91 -10.07 -10.44
C ALA A 282 -17.01 -10.22 -9.37
N LYS A 283 -17.81 -9.17 -9.14
CA LYS A 283 -18.94 -9.13 -8.20
C LYS A 283 -20.12 -8.41 -8.84
N PRO A 284 -20.83 -9.03 -9.81
CA PRO A 284 -21.83 -8.34 -10.64
C PRO A 284 -23.18 -8.11 -9.94
N GLU A 285 -23.32 -8.53 -8.68
CA GLU A 285 -24.56 -8.40 -7.92
C GLU A 285 -24.87 -6.93 -7.58
N LEU A 286 -25.74 -6.31 -8.38
CA LEU A 286 -26.29 -4.96 -8.13
C LEU A 286 -27.05 -4.91 -6.80
N THR A 287 -26.33 -4.69 -5.71
CA THR A 287 -26.85 -4.63 -4.35
C THR A 287 -26.61 -3.24 -3.78
N LEU A 288 -27.64 -2.69 -3.13
CA LEU A 288 -27.48 -1.47 -2.34
C LEU A 288 -26.74 -1.85 -1.06
N THR A 289 -25.60 -1.21 -0.83
CA THR A 289 -24.90 -1.33 0.44
C THR A 289 -25.37 -0.18 1.33
N ASP A 290 -26.20 -0.47 2.31
CA ASP A 290 -26.54 0.51 3.34
C ASP A 290 -25.27 0.91 4.11
N PHE A 291 -25.05 2.20 4.31
CA PHE A 291 -23.83 2.68 4.97
C PHE A 291 -23.82 2.31 6.46
N VAL A 292 -22.88 1.45 6.86
CA VAL A 292 -22.62 1.13 8.26
C VAL A 292 -21.71 2.20 8.86
N ASP A 293 -22.21 2.95 9.84
CA ASP A 293 -21.47 4.04 10.46
C ASP A 293 -20.23 3.51 11.21
N PHE A 294 -19.04 3.92 10.76
CA PHE A 294 -17.76 3.56 11.38
C PHE A 294 -17.66 3.94 12.86
N ALA A 295 -18.47 4.90 13.33
CA ALA A 295 -18.52 5.31 14.74
C ALA A 295 -19.33 4.37 15.66
N THR A 296 -19.94 3.29 15.13
CA THR A 296 -20.82 2.38 15.90
C THR A 296 -20.19 1.04 16.32
N LYS A 297 -18.85 0.97 16.39
CA LYS A 297 -18.10 -0.19 16.91
C LYS A 297 -16.92 0.22 17.79
#